data_AF-A0ABD5V5U5-F1
#
_entry.id   AF-A0ABD5V5U5-F1
#
_cell.length_a   1.000
_cell.length_b   1.000
_cell.length_c   1.000
_cell.angle_alpha   90.00
_cell.angle_beta   90.00
_cell.angle_gamma   90.00
#
_symmetry.space_group_name_H-M   'P 1'
#
loop_
_entity.id
_entity.type
_entity.pdbx_description
1 polymer ?
#
loop_
_entity_poly.entity_id
_entity_poly.type
_entity_poly.pdbx_seq_one_letter_code
_entity_poly.pdbx_strand_id
1 'polypeptide(L)'
;MIGDGKTTALDDAKHITSRVQKSSSSVADSTVTGGTADGILSIKKDDLFHLLQNSRRRAVLRYFSAHPDQETFEMRTVAEAVAAWENDIPVEQLTSNKRQRVYIALYQSHLPTLDDYGVIEYNQARSVIKPTGLIALFEPYLESEFRSDSADQRITLPEDPSSDTLSIVRSLLAR
;
A
#
# COMPACT_ATOMS: atom_id res chain seq x y z
N MET A 1 -56.75 -39.74 -11.05
CA MET A 1 -56.80 -40.02 -9.60
C MET A 1 -55.71 -39.17 -8.98
N ILE A 2 -56.01 -38.12 -8.21
CA ILE A 2 -56.67 -38.12 -6.88
C ILE A 2 -55.85 -39.00 -5.91
N GLY A 3 -55.28 -38.50 -4.81
CA GLY A 3 -55.23 -37.13 -4.31
C GLY A 3 -54.39 -37.00 -3.04
N ASP A 4 -54.03 -35.75 -2.72
CA ASP A 4 -54.06 -35.10 -1.41
C ASP A 4 -53.21 -35.60 -0.22
N GLY A 5 -52.42 -34.68 0.34
CA GLY A 5 -51.55 -34.85 1.52
C GLY A 5 -50.95 -33.52 1.98
N LYS A 6 -51.83 -32.57 2.35
CA LYS A 6 -51.51 -31.16 2.67
C LYS A 6 -51.32 -30.94 4.18
N THR A 7 -50.73 -29.79 4.55
CA THR A 7 -50.76 -29.11 5.89
C THR A 7 -49.85 -29.74 6.95
N THR A 8 -49.22 -29.04 7.93
CA THR A 8 -49.20 -27.65 8.48
C THR A 8 -47.74 -27.31 8.89
N ALA A 9 -47.12 -26.12 8.82
CA ALA A 9 -47.48 -24.69 9.04
C ALA A 9 -47.05 -24.13 10.44
N LEU A 10 -46.43 -22.92 10.44
CA LEU A 10 -46.27 -21.93 11.55
C LEU A 10 -45.32 -22.33 12.72
N ASP A 11 -44.51 -21.50 13.39
CA ASP A 11 -44.41 -20.04 13.67
C ASP A 11 -42.90 -19.61 13.58
N ASP A 12 -42.47 -18.40 13.22
CA ASP A 12 -42.79 -17.02 13.64
C ASP A 12 -42.31 -16.64 15.06
N ALA A 13 -41.14 -15.97 15.15
CA ALA A 13 -40.65 -15.33 16.38
C ALA A 13 -39.76 -14.11 16.05
N LYS A 14 -40.35 -12.91 16.13
CA LYS A 14 -39.64 -11.62 16.19
C LYS A 14 -39.33 -11.22 17.65
N HIS A 15 -38.60 -10.11 17.79
CA HIS A 15 -38.27 -9.28 18.99
C HIS A 15 -36.76 -9.35 19.37
N ILE A 16 -35.95 -8.28 19.30
CA ILE A 16 -36.03 -6.93 19.94
C ILE A 16 -36.03 -7.07 21.48
N THR A 17 -35.23 -6.45 22.35
CA THR A 17 -34.27 -5.31 22.32
C THR A 17 -32.79 -5.80 22.38
N SER A 18 -31.72 -5.15 22.92
CA SER A 18 -31.50 -3.84 23.59
C SER A 18 -30.05 -3.31 23.51
N ARG A 19 -29.96 -1.99 23.26
CA ARG A 19 -28.84 -1.03 23.47
C ARG A 19 -28.22 -1.04 24.89
N VAL A 20 -26.89 -1.02 24.98
CA VAL A 20 -26.14 -0.38 26.08
C VAL A 20 -24.99 0.44 25.48
N GLN A 21 -24.83 1.69 25.96
CA GLN A 21 -23.72 2.58 25.62
C GLN A 21 -22.67 2.55 26.74
N LYS A 22 -21.38 2.67 26.38
CA LYS A 22 -20.46 3.52 27.16
C LYS A 22 -19.27 4.03 26.33
N SER A 23 -19.17 5.35 26.23
CA SER A 23 -17.95 6.11 25.89
C SER A 23 -16.84 5.81 26.93
N SER A 24 -15.56 6.11 26.78
CA SER A 24 -14.76 7.01 25.93
C SER A 24 -13.28 6.57 26.13
N SER A 25 -12.30 6.75 25.24
CA SER A 25 -11.79 8.06 24.80
C SER A 25 -10.85 8.01 23.58
N SER A 26 -11.09 8.89 22.62
CA SER A 26 -10.12 9.87 22.07
C SER A 26 -8.72 9.39 21.65
N VAL A 27 -8.53 9.20 20.34
CA VAL A 27 -8.06 10.29 19.45
C VAL A 27 -8.67 10.10 18.06
N ALA A 28 -9.16 11.18 17.48
CA ALA A 28 -9.75 11.17 16.14
C ALA A 28 -8.89 12.04 15.20
N ASP A 29 -8.09 11.39 14.37
CA ASP A 29 -7.98 11.81 12.97
C ASP A 29 -8.08 10.58 12.08
N SER A 30 -9.14 10.53 11.29
CA SER A 30 -9.44 9.49 10.30
C SER A 30 -10.42 10.07 9.30
N THR A 31 -10.02 11.15 8.66
CA THR A 31 -10.65 11.64 7.43
C THR A 31 -9.90 11.04 6.23
N VAL A 32 -10.18 9.76 5.94
CA VAL A 32 -9.81 9.15 4.67
C VAL A 32 -10.77 9.68 3.63
N THR A 33 -10.31 10.69 2.89
CA THR A 33 -11.05 11.27 1.77
C THR A 33 -10.11 11.38 0.57
N GLY A 34 -9.88 10.24 -0.10
CA GLY A 34 -9.44 10.22 -1.50
C GLY A 34 -10.58 10.70 -2.40
N GLY A 35 -11.03 11.95 -2.18
CA GLY A 35 -12.20 12.53 -2.83
C GLY A 35 -11.78 13.47 -3.95
N THR A 36 -12.22 13.16 -5.16
CA THR A 36 -12.09 14.01 -6.34
C THR A 36 -12.98 15.25 -6.23
N ALA A 37 -12.54 16.24 -5.45
CA ALA A 37 -13.00 17.60 -5.59
C ALA A 37 -12.37 18.22 -6.86
N ASP A 38 -13.21 18.58 -7.82
CA ASP A 38 -12.88 19.37 -9.02
C ASP A 38 -11.69 18.87 -9.88
N GLY A 39 -11.54 17.55 -10.02
CA GLY A 39 -10.55 16.95 -10.93
C GLY A 39 -9.09 17.13 -10.52
N ILE A 40 -8.83 17.69 -9.33
CA ILE A 40 -7.48 17.82 -8.77
C ILE A 40 -7.15 16.51 -8.06
N LEU A 41 -6.15 15.81 -8.59
CA LEU A 41 -5.54 14.64 -7.94
C LEU A 41 -4.85 15.11 -6.65
N SER A 42 -5.33 14.66 -5.50
CA SER A 42 -4.82 15.06 -4.19
C SER A 42 -4.83 13.90 -3.20
N ILE A 43 -3.80 13.84 -2.37
CA ILE A 43 -3.65 12.95 -1.21
C ILE A 43 -3.00 13.77 -0.10
N LYS A 44 -3.32 13.49 1.18
CA LYS A 44 -2.65 14.19 2.28
C LYS A 44 -1.16 13.83 2.30
N LYS A 45 -0.33 14.77 2.76
CA LYS A 45 1.12 14.57 2.89
C LYS A 45 1.46 13.38 3.79
N ASP A 46 0.79 13.29 4.94
CA ASP A 46 1.04 12.21 5.92
C ASP A 46 0.60 10.85 5.38
N ASP A 47 -0.50 10.80 4.62
CA ASP A 47 -0.97 9.59 3.91
C ASP A 47 0.04 9.14 2.83
N LEU A 48 0.57 10.08 2.04
CA LEU A 48 1.61 9.80 1.05
C LEU A 48 2.88 9.21 1.69
N PHE A 49 3.37 9.79 2.79
CA PHE A 49 4.53 9.23 3.51
C PHE A 49 4.19 7.93 4.23
N HIS A 50 2.97 7.76 4.76
CA HIS A 50 2.48 6.50 5.30
C HIS A 50 2.54 5.38 4.24
N LEU A 51 2.14 5.66 3.01
CA LEU A 51 2.23 4.68 1.92
C LEU A 51 3.70 4.41 1.54
N LEU A 52 4.52 5.45 1.39
CA LEU A 52 5.93 5.32 0.99
C LEU A 52 6.84 4.63 2.02
N GLN A 53 6.49 4.61 3.31
CA GLN A 53 7.36 4.01 4.35
C GLN A 53 7.71 2.54 4.07
N ASN A 54 6.84 1.80 3.38
CA ASN A 54 7.03 0.38 3.09
C ASN A 54 7.71 0.15 1.73
N SER A 55 8.83 -0.58 1.72
CA SER A 55 9.63 -0.85 0.51
C SER A 55 8.85 -1.56 -0.60
N ARG A 56 7.93 -2.47 -0.26
CA ARG A 56 7.11 -3.19 -1.26
C ARG A 56 6.09 -2.29 -1.92
N ARG A 57 5.48 -1.36 -1.19
CA ARG A 57 4.62 -0.32 -1.80
C ARG A 57 5.43 0.59 -2.73
N ARG A 58 6.63 1.03 -2.33
CA ARG A 58 7.54 1.79 -3.23
C ARG A 58 7.89 1.00 -4.49
N ALA A 59 8.21 -0.28 -4.37
CA ALA A 59 8.52 -1.16 -5.50
C ALA A 59 7.32 -1.33 -6.45
N VAL A 60 6.11 -1.56 -5.92
CA VAL A 60 4.89 -1.63 -6.72
C VAL A 60 4.63 -0.33 -7.48
N LEU A 61 4.74 0.83 -6.83
CA LEU A 61 4.54 2.13 -7.48
C LEU A 61 5.57 2.38 -8.59
N ARG A 62 6.85 2.06 -8.34
CA ARG A 62 7.92 2.11 -9.36
C ARG A 62 7.65 1.21 -10.56
N TYR A 63 7.11 0.01 -10.32
CA TYR A 63 6.73 -0.90 -11.39
C TYR A 63 5.67 -0.28 -12.30
N PHE A 64 4.71 0.47 -11.75
CA PHE A 64 3.71 1.17 -12.56
C PHE A 64 4.28 2.38 -13.30
N SER A 65 5.07 3.25 -12.65
CA SER A 65 5.74 4.37 -13.32
C SER A 65 6.72 3.94 -14.43
N ALA A 66 7.28 2.73 -14.33
CA ALA A 66 8.13 2.15 -15.38
C ALA A 66 7.34 1.62 -16.60
N HIS A 67 6.00 1.53 -16.53
CA HIS A 67 5.14 1.03 -17.59
C HIS A 67 3.94 1.97 -17.84
N PRO A 68 4.17 3.25 -18.20
CA PRO A 68 3.11 4.27 -18.27
C PRO A 68 2.05 4.00 -19.35
N ASP A 69 2.38 3.24 -20.39
CA ASP A 69 1.46 2.88 -21.48
C ASP A 69 0.52 1.71 -21.12
N GLN A 70 0.66 1.11 -19.92
CA GLN A 70 -0.09 -0.08 -19.50
C GLN A 70 -1.17 0.28 -18.45
N GLU A 71 -2.44 0.21 -18.85
CA GLU A 71 -3.58 0.53 -17.97
C GLU A 71 -3.88 -0.54 -16.89
N THR A 72 -3.41 -1.78 -17.08
CA THR A 72 -3.86 -2.93 -16.27
C THR A 72 -2.76 -3.96 -16.12
N PHE A 73 -2.56 -4.44 -14.89
CA PHE A 73 -1.46 -5.34 -14.52
C PHE A 73 -1.99 -6.61 -13.83
N GLU A 74 -1.38 -7.75 -14.17
CA GLU A 74 -1.55 -8.96 -13.38
C GLU A 74 -0.70 -8.88 -12.11
N MET A 75 -1.33 -9.11 -10.96
CA MET A 75 -0.66 -9.13 -9.67
C MET A 75 0.51 -10.13 -9.61
N ARG A 76 0.43 -11.26 -10.34
CA ARG A 76 1.52 -12.25 -10.40
C ARG A 76 2.79 -11.63 -10.99
N THR A 77 2.68 -10.93 -12.12
CA THR A 77 3.80 -10.26 -12.80
C THR A 77 4.41 -9.17 -11.93
N VAL A 78 3.57 -8.37 -11.25
CA VAL A 78 4.03 -7.36 -10.28
C VAL A 78 4.79 -8.02 -9.12
N ALA A 79 4.26 -9.12 -8.56
CA ALA A 79 4.91 -9.85 -7.48
C ALA A 79 6.26 -10.47 -7.92
N GLU A 80 6.38 -10.89 -9.18
CA GLU A 80 7.61 -11.44 -9.75
C GLU A 80 8.69 -10.38 -9.92
N ALA A 81 8.35 -9.22 -10.48
CA ALA A 81 9.27 -8.09 -10.61
C ALA A 81 9.74 -7.56 -9.23
N VAL A 82 8.80 -7.34 -8.30
CA VAL A 82 9.11 -6.89 -6.94
C VAL A 82 9.98 -7.90 -6.20
N ALA A 83 9.72 -9.21 -6.35
CA ALA A 83 10.53 -10.26 -5.74
C ALA A 83 11.94 -10.39 -6.34
N ALA A 84 12.10 -10.14 -7.64
CA ALA A 84 13.40 -10.08 -8.30
C ALA A 84 14.24 -8.91 -7.73
N TRP A 85 13.65 -7.71 -7.69
CA TRP A 85 14.29 -6.52 -7.12
C TRP A 85 14.62 -6.66 -5.62
N GLU A 86 13.73 -7.23 -4.81
CA GLU A 86 13.99 -7.49 -3.37
C GLU A 86 15.16 -8.46 -3.09
N ASN A 87 15.60 -9.19 -4.11
CA ASN A 87 16.60 -10.25 -3.96
C ASN A 87 17.85 -10.02 -4.83
N ASP A 88 17.92 -8.88 -5.53
CA ASP A 88 18.99 -8.52 -6.47
C ASP A 88 19.34 -9.64 -7.47
N ILE A 89 18.32 -10.34 -7.97
CA ILE A 89 18.46 -11.45 -8.94
C ILE A 89 17.49 -11.28 -10.12
N PRO A 90 17.85 -11.77 -11.32
CA PRO A 90 16.94 -11.79 -12.45
C PRO A 90 15.79 -12.79 -12.22
N VAL A 91 14.64 -12.55 -12.87
CA VAL A 91 13.38 -13.28 -12.63
C VAL A 91 13.53 -14.80 -12.88
N GLU A 92 14.39 -15.18 -13.81
CA GLU A 92 14.70 -16.57 -14.19
C GLU A 92 15.38 -17.35 -13.05
N GLN A 93 16.11 -16.66 -12.16
CA GLN A 93 16.77 -17.26 -10.99
C GLN A 93 15.87 -17.25 -9.74
N LEU A 94 14.67 -16.66 -9.84
CA LEU A 94 13.78 -16.49 -8.72
C LEU A 94 13.14 -17.82 -8.30
N THR A 95 13.27 -18.19 -7.03
CA THR A 95 12.65 -19.42 -6.51
C THR A 95 11.15 -19.22 -6.25
N SER A 96 10.37 -20.31 -6.35
CA SER A 96 8.93 -20.26 -6.08
C SER A 96 8.60 -19.77 -4.67
N ASN A 97 9.47 -20.04 -3.68
CA ASN A 97 9.28 -19.53 -2.31
C ASN A 97 9.49 -18.01 -2.22
N LYS A 98 10.50 -17.45 -2.91
CA LYS A 98 10.73 -16.01 -2.99
C LYS A 98 9.52 -15.30 -3.62
N ARG A 99 9.05 -15.78 -4.79
CA ARG A 99 7.79 -15.31 -5.42
C ARG A 99 6.61 -15.35 -4.47
N GLN A 100 6.35 -16.51 -3.85
CA GLN A 100 5.16 -16.72 -3.03
C GLN A 100 5.12 -15.79 -1.80
N ARG A 101 6.27 -15.51 -1.18
CA ARG A 101 6.37 -14.58 -0.04
C ARG A 101 6.01 -13.15 -0.40
N VAL A 102 6.38 -12.68 -1.59
CA VAL A 102 6.01 -11.35 -2.08
C VAL A 102 4.55 -11.32 -2.52
N TYR A 103 4.10 -12.33 -3.27
CA TYR A 103 2.71 -12.46 -3.71
C TYR A 103 1.73 -12.40 -2.53
N ILE A 104 1.96 -13.18 -1.46
CA ILE A 104 1.11 -13.16 -0.25
C ILE A 104 1.09 -11.76 0.39
N ALA A 105 2.24 -11.09 0.51
CA ALA A 105 2.31 -9.77 1.13
C ALA A 105 1.62 -8.68 0.28
N LEU A 106 1.74 -8.75 -1.04
CA LEU A 106 1.00 -7.89 -1.96
C LEU A 106 -0.52 -8.12 -1.81
N TYR A 107 -0.97 -9.37 -1.75
CA TYR A 107 -2.38 -9.75 -1.67
C TYR A 107 -3.06 -9.29 -0.37
N GLN A 108 -2.36 -9.45 0.76
CA GLN A 108 -2.92 -9.30 2.10
C GLN A 108 -2.77 -7.90 2.68
N SER A 109 -1.77 -7.13 2.24
CA SER A 109 -1.46 -5.82 2.83
C SER A 109 -1.17 -4.76 1.78
N HIS A 110 -0.20 -4.97 0.88
CA HIS A 110 0.32 -3.82 0.13
C HIS A 110 -0.62 -3.30 -0.96
N LEU A 111 -1.33 -4.18 -1.66
CA LEU A 111 -2.32 -3.76 -2.67
C LEU A 111 -3.64 -3.29 -2.03
N PRO A 112 -4.25 -4.00 -1.04
CA PRO A 112 -5.39 -3.47 -0.31
C PRO A 112 -5.14 -2.06 0.26
N THR A 113 -3.99 -1.82 0.90
CA THR A 113 -3.67 -0.48 1.42
C THR A 113 -3.41 0.56 0.32
N LEU A 114 -3.02 0.20 -0.91
CA LEU A 114 -2.94 1.17 -2.01
C LEU A 114 -4.32 1.48 -2.61
N ASP A 115 -5.23 0.51 -2.59
CA ASP A 115 -6.63 0.59 -3.02
C ASP A 115 -7.48 1.42 -2.03
N ASP A 116 -7.32 1.19 -0.73
CA ASP A 116 -7.96 1.97 0.36
C ASP A 116 -7.70 3.49 0.26
N TYR A 117 -6.56 3.87 -0.31
CA TYR A 117 -6.12 5.26 -0.51
C TYR A 117 -6.37 5.75 -1.96
N GLY A 118 -7.00 4.94 -2.82
CA GLY A 118 -7.34 5.27 -4.21
C GLY A 118 -6.16 5.37 -5.18
N VAL A 119 -4.95 4.95 -4.78
CA VAL A 119 -3.74 5.04 -5.61
C VAL A 119 -3.74 3.99 -6.73
N ILE A 120 -4.47 2.90 -6.50
CA ILE A 120 -4.81 1.87 -7.49
C ILE A 120 -6.30 1.52 -7.36
N GLU A 121 -6.85 0.84 -8.36
CA GLU A 121 -8.02 -0.03 -8.23
C GLU A 121 -7.54 -1.48 -8.19
N TYR A 122 -7.83 -2.22 -7.12
CA TYR A 122 -7.39 -3.61 -6.95
C TYR A 122 -8.56 -4.61 -6.95
N ASN A 123 -8.73 -5.33 -8.05
CA ASN A 123 -9.65 -6.45 -8.12
C ASN A 123 -9.01 -7.71 -7.51
N GLN A 124 -9.08 -7.84 -6.19
CA GLN A 124 -8.50 -8.96 -5.43
C GLN A 124 -8.98 -10.34 -5.94
N ALA A 125 -10.28 -10.48 -6.25
CA ALA A 125 -10.86 -11.73 -6.74
C ALA A 125 -10.31 -12.18 -8.11
N ARG A 126 -9.89 -11.23 -8.96
CA ARG A 126 -9.26 -11.51 -10.27
C ARG A 126 -7.73 -11.41 -10.23
N SER A 127 -7.15 -10.93 -9.12
CA SER A 127 -5.72 -10.61 -9.02
C SER A 127 -5.25 -9.60 -10.09
N VAL A 128 -6.09 -8.61 -10.38
CA VAL A 128 -5.85 -7.56 -11.39
C VAL A 128 -5.77 -6.19 -10.72
N ILE A 129 -4.81 -5.37 -11.14
CA ILE A 129 -4.52 -4.04 -10.60
C ILE A 129 -4.61 -3.01 -11.73
N LYS A 130 -5.17 -1.84 -11.45
CA LYS A 130 -5.08 -0.65 -12.32
C LYS A 130 -4.51 0.54 -11.54
N PRO A 131 -3.41 1.15 -11.97
CA PRO A 131 -3.01 2.48 -11.51
C PRO A 131 -4.10 3.52 -11.67
N THR A 132 -4.22 4.44 -10.71
CA THR A 132 -4.95 5.69 -10.90
C THR A 132 -3.96 6.84 -11.17
N GLY A 133 -4.47 8.00 -11.60
CA GLY A 133 -3.64 9.19 -11.79
C GLY A 133 -2.89 9.65 -10.54
N LEU A 134 -3.29 9.22 -9.33
CA LEU A 134 -2.60 9.57 -8.09
C LEU A 134 -1.15 9.07 -8.03
N ILE A 135 -0.76 8.05 -8.82
CA ILE A 135 0.64 7.56 -8.86
C ILE A 135 1.63 8.69 -9.20
N ALA A 136 1.26 9.63 -10.07
CA ALA A 136 2.11 10.76 -10.46
C ALA A 136 2.55 11.64 -9.27
N LEU A 137 1.79 11.64 -8.16
CA LEU A 137 2.14 12.38 -6.94
C LEU A 137 3.29 11.71 -6.16
N PHE A 138 3.54 10.41 -6.38
CA PHE A 138 4.57 9.65 -5.68
C PHE A 138 5.93 9.70 -6.39
N GLU A 139 5.95 9.88 -7.72
CA GLU A 139 7.17 9.82 -8.55
C GLU A 139 8.35 10.67 -8.04
N PRO A 140 8.16 11.93 -7.59
CA PRO A 140 9.25 12.74 -7.04
C PRO A 140 9.95 12.14 -5.82
N TYR A 141 9.28 11.21 -5.12
CA TYR A 141 9.76 10.52 -3.92
C TYR A 141 10.20 9.07 -4.18
N LEU A 142 9.92 8.52 -5.37
CA LEU A 142 10.36 7.18 -5.76
C LEU A 142 11.79 7.20 -6.34
N GLU A 143 12.15 8.30 -7.02
CA GLU A 143 13.43 8.54 -7.68
C GLU A 143 14.56 8.93 -6.70
N SER A 144 14.22 9.58 -5.57
CA SER A 144 15.22 10.10 -4.63
C SER A 144 16.11 9.03 -3.99
N GLU A 145 15.61 7.79 -3.88
CA GLU A 145 16.34 6.64 -3.32
C GLU A 145 17.32 6.03 -4.34
N PHE A 146 17.29 6.44 -5.61
CA PHE A 146 18.16 5.93 -6.68
C PHE A 146 19.22 6.94 -7.14
N ARG A 147 19.30 8.12 -6.52
CA ARG A 147 20.54 8.93 -6.52
C ARG A 147 21.61 8.35 -5.61
N SER A 148 21.79 7.03 -5.68
CA SER A 148 22.88 6.26 -5.10
C SER A 148 23.96 5.96 -6.15
N ASP A 149 24.20 6.90 -7.06
CA ASP A 149 25.45 6.93 -7.81
C ASP A 149 26.57 7.30 -6.84
N SER A 150 27.29 6.27 -6.42
CA SER A 150 28.51 6.28 -5.58
C SER A 150 28.35 6.43 -4.05
N ALA A 151 28.91 5.44 -3.35
CA ALA A 151 29.29 5.39 -1.94
C ALA A 151 28.16 5.34 -0.87
N ASP A 152 27.77 4.10 -0.55
CA ASP A 152 27.71 3.57 0.83
C ASP A 152 27.25 4.57 1.93
N GLN A 153 26.00 5.06 1.82
CA GLN A 153 25.43 6.04 2.74
C GLN A 153 24.97 5.39 4.07
N ARG A 154 25.88 4.67 4.73
CA ARG A 154 25.75 4.30 6.14
C ARG A 154 25.88 5.57 6.96
N ILE A 155 24.84 5.92 7.72
CA ILE A 155 24.94 6.96 8.74
C ILE A 155 25.76 6.40 9.91
N THR A 156 27.08 6.50 9.80
CA THR A 156 28.00 6.22 10.91
C THR A 156 27.91 7.42 11.87
N LEU A 157 27.17 7.26 12.96
CA LEU A 157 27.33 8.18 14.08
C LEU A 157 28.77 8.02 14.63
N PRO A 158 29.48 9.10 14.98
CA PRO A 158 30.70 8.97 15.74
C PRO A 158 30.38 8.31 17.09
N GLU A 159 31.15 7.27 17.45
CA GLU A 159 31.03 6.53 18.71
C GLU A 159 31.16 7.45 19.95
N ASP A 160 31.80 8.61 19.79
CA ASP A 160 31.96 9.63 20.83
C ASP A 160 31.10 10.87 20.51
N PRO A 161 30.03 11.15 21.30
CA PRO A 161 29.17 12.30 21.09
C PRO A 161 29.80 13.65 21.51
N SER A 162 31.03 13.66 22.05
CA SER A 162 31.69 14.87 22.57
C SER A 162 32.46 15.70 21.54
N SER A 163 32.54 15.26 20.28
CA SER A 163 33.22 15.98 19.20
C SER A 163 32.31 16.29 18.00
N ASP A 164 31.95 17.56 17.83
CA ASP A 164 31.41 18.18 16.60
C ASP A 164 30.10 17.66 15.96
N THR A 165 29.16 17.10 16.74
CA THR A 165 27.77 16.91 16.28
C THR A 165 27.11 18.21 15.80
N LEU A 166 27.48 19.37 16.35
CA LEU A 166 26.95 20.69 15.95
C LEU A 166 27.40 21.15 14.55
N SER A 167 28.51 20.61 14.02
CA SER A 167 29.00 20.92 12.67
C SER A 167 28.11 20.30 11.58
N ILE A 168 27.67 19.06 11.81
CA ILE A 168 26.79 18.29 10.93
C ILE A 168 25.39 18.93 10.88
N VAL A 169 24.83 19.32 12.03
CA VAL A 169 23.50 19.94 12.08
C VAL A 169 23.48 21.32 11.40
N ARG A 170 24.56 22.11 11.51
CA ARG A 170 24.66 23.42 10.83
C ARG A 170 24.72 23.31 9.31
N SER A 171 25.39 22.30 8.78
CA SER A 171 25.50 22.10 7.32
C SER A 171 24.20 21.59 6.68
N LEU A 172 23.28 21.02 7.47
CA LEU A 172 21.95 20.57 7.05
C LEU A 172 20.84 21.64 7.11
N LEU A 173 21.06 22.76 7.81
CA LEU A 173 20.06 23.84 7.96
C LEU A 173 20.32 25.09 7.09
N ALA A 174 21.29 25.01 6.16
CA ALA A 174 21.75 26.13 5.35
C ALA A 174 21.47 25.95 3.83
N ARG A 175 20.50 25.12 3.46
CA ARG A 175 20.14 24.83 2.07
C ARG A 175 18.64 24.69 1.85
#